data_AF-A0A7Y6E683-F1
#
_entry.id   AF-A0A7Y6E683-F1
#
_cell.length_a   1.000
_cell.length_b   1.000
_cell.length_c   1.000
_cell.angle_alpha   90.00
_cell.angle_beta   90.00
_cell.angle_gamma   90.00
#
_symmetry.space_group_name_H-M   'P 1'
#
loop_
_entity.id
_entity.type
_entity.pdbx_description
1 polymer ?
#
loop_
_entity_poly.entity_id
_entity_poly.type
_entity_poly.pdbx_seq_one_letter_code
_entity_poly.pdbx_strand_id
1 'polypeptide(L)' 'MKFSMIFEAQMAEPTPEHERQVLHDCVEQAVYAEEMGFDRIWAVEHHALKWYAHMSAPEVFLT' A
#
# COMPACT_ATOMS: atom_id res chain seq x y z
N MET A 1 -0.32 23.31 5.69
CA MET A 1 -1.10 22.29 4.95
C MET A 1 -0.51 20.93 5.28
N LYS A 2 -1.33 19.88 5.41
CA LYS A 2 -0.87 18.52 5.74
C LYS A 2 -1.02 17.63 4.51
N PHE A 3 0.01 16.84 4.22
CA PHE A 3 0.03 15.89 3.11
C PHE A 3 0.12 14.48 3.66
N SER A 4 -0.56 13.55 3.02
CA SER A 4 -0.61 12.13 3.43
C SER A 4 -0.48 11.27 2.18
N MET A 5 -0.13 10.01 2.38
CA MET A 5 0.03 9.03 1.30
C MET A 5 -1.01 7.92 1.44
N ILE A 6 -1.50 7.41 0.31
CA ILE A 6 -2.43 6.28 0.25
C ILE A 6 -1.85 5.18 -0.63
N PHE A 7 -1.99 3.93 -0.21
CA PHE A 7 -1.62 2.76 -1.00
C PHE A 7 -2.85 2.04 -1.52
N GLU A 8 -2.90 1.87 -2.83
CA GLU A 8 -3.86 1.02 -3.53
C GLU A 8 -3.32 -0.40 -3.77
N ALA A 9 -2.00 -0.55 -3.88
CA ALA A 9 -1.33 -1.79 -4.30
C ALA A 9 -1.91 -2.37 -5.61
N GLN A 10 -2.15 -1.50 -6.61
CA GLN A 10 -2.70 -1.87 -7.91
C GLN A 10 -1.64 -2.50 -8.82
N MET A 11 -2.00 -3.56 -9.56
CA MET A 11 -1.14 -4.16 -10.57
C MET A 11 -1.93 -4.59 -11.82
N ALA A 12 -1.30 -4.57 -12.99
CA ALA A 12 -1.95 -5.02 -14.23
C ALA A 12 -1.77 -6.52 -14.49
N GLU A 13 -0.56 -7.04 -14.22
CA GLU A 13 -0.17 -8.43 -14.48
C GLU A 13 0.58 -9.00 -13.27
N PRO A 14 -0.15 -9.40 -12.20
CA PRO A 14 0.50 -9.86 -10.98
C PRO A 14 1.14 -11.24 -11.17
N THR A 15 2.29 -11.40 -10.54
CA THR A 15 2.88 -12.71 -10.21
C THR A 15 2.98 -12.80 -8.69
N PRO A 16 3.05 -13.99 -8.09
CA PRO A 16 3.23 -14.11 -6.64
C PRO A 16 4.46 -13.36 -6.10
N GLU A 17 5.50 -13.23 -6.93
CA GLU A 17 6.69 -12.45 -6.60
C GLU A 17 6.39 -10.94 -6.58
N HIS A 18 5.73 -10.42 -7.61
CA HIS A 18 5.35 -9.01 -7.68
C HIS A 18 4.33 -8.63 -6.60
N GLU A 19 3.37 -9.52 -6.28
CA GLU A 19 2.40 -9.31 -5.18
C GLU A 19 3.09 -9.16 -3.83
N ARG A 20 4.13 -9.98 -3.59
CA ARG A 20 4.92 -9.84 -2.37
C ARG A 20 5.75 -8.56 -2.39
N GLN A 21 6.39 -8.27 -3.52
CA GLN A 21 7.25 -7.09 -3.65
C GLN A 21 6.47 -5.80 -3.43
N VAL A 22 5.28 -5.63 -4.02
CA VAL A 22 4.50 -4.39 -3.88
C VAL A 22 4.13 -4.10 -2.42
N LEU A 23 3.85 -5.13 -1.62
CA LEU A 23 3.58 -4.95 -0.19
C LEU A 23 4.81 -4.47 0.57
N HIS A 24 5.99 -5.01 0.26
CA HIS A 24 7.25 -4.52 0.84
C HIS A 24 7.58 -3.09 0.39
N ASP A 25 7.39 -2.78 -0.90
CA ASP A 25 7.59 -1.44 -1.45
C ASP A 25 6.68 -0.43 -0.76
N CYS A 26 5.42 -0.78 -0.47
CA CYS A 26 4.51 0.10 0.29
C CYS A 26 5.06 0.39 1.70
N VAL A 27 5.64 -0.59 2.40
CA VAL A 27 6.26 -0.36 3.71
C VAL A 27 7.49 0.55 3.60
N GLU A 28 8.38 0.29 2.64
CA GLU A 28 9.56 1.13 2.41
C GLU A 28 9.17 2.57 2.07
N GLN A 29 8.17 2.75 1.21
CA GLN A 29 7.62 4.07 0.88
C GLN A 29 6.99 4.74 2.11
N ALA A 30 6.31 4.00 2.98
CA ALA A 30 5.71 4.54 4.20
C ALA A 30 6.76 5.10 5.16
N VAL A 31 7.83 4.35 5.39
CA VAL A 31 8.97 4.78 6.23
C VAL A 31 9.62 6.02 5.62
N TYR A 32 9.87 6.01 4.31
CA TYR A 32 10.45 7.17 3.65
C TYR A 32 9.52 8.40 3.67
N ALA A 33 8.21 8.21 3.56
CA ALA A 33 7.25 9.30 3.67
C ALA A 33 7.23 9.93 5.07
N GLU A 34 7.44 9.15 6.13
CA GLU A 34 7.65 9.68 7.48
C GLU A 34 8.89 10.57 7.53
N GLU A 35 10.02 10.12 6.97
CA GLU A 35 11.26 10.92 6.89
C GLU A 35 11.05 12.24 6.12
N MET A 36 10.19 12.23 5.11
CA MET A 36 9.85 13.41 4.29
C MET A 36 8.76 14.31 4.92
N GLY A 37 8.24 13.96 6.11
CA GLY A 37 7.29 14.78 6.85
C GLY A 37 5.83 14.66 6.40
N PHE A 38 5.45 13.52 5.81
CA PHE A 38 4.03 13.23 5.56
C PHE A 38 3.29 12.99 6.89
N ASP A 39 2.04 13.44 6.95
CA ASP A 39 1.22 13.46 8.18
C ASP A 39 0.63 12.08 8.51
N ARG A 40 0.29 11.28 7.50
CA ARG A 40 -0.38 9.97 7.65
C ARG A 40 -0.14 9.05 6.45
N ILE A 41 -0.25 7.75 6.72
CA ILE A 41 -0.36 6.69 5.74
C ILE A 41 -1.80 6.14 5.76
N TRP A 42 -2.35 5.91 4.58
CA TRP A 42 -3.65 5.30 4.37
C TRP A 42 -3.49 4.02 3.56
N ALA A 43 -4.27 3.01 3.91
CA ALA A 43 -4.30 1.71 3.28
C ALA A 43 -5.77 1.41 2.93
N VAL A 44 -6.05 1.15 1.65
CA VAL A 44 -7.42 0.84 1.21
C VAL A 44 -7.80 -0.58 1.57
N GLU A 45 -9.10 -0.86 1.62
CA GLU A 45 -9.61 -2.22 1.70
C GLU A 45 -10.44 -2.53 0.46
N HIS A 46 -10.05 -3.59 -0.27
CA HIS A 46 -10.80 -4.05 -1.43
C HIS A 46 -10.92 -5.58 -1.44
N HIS A 47 -12.08 -6.06 -1.87
CA HIS A 47 -12.39 -7.48 -1.98
C HIS A 47 -13.00 -7.78 -3.35
N ALA A 48 -12.71 -8.98 -3.88
CA ALA A 48 -13.27 -9.49 -5.14
C ALA A 48 -13.00 -8.63 -6.40
N LEU A 49 -12.03 -7.70 -6.35
CA LEU A 49 -11.58 -6.95 -7.51
C LEU A 49 -10.39 -7.66 -8.16
N LYS A 50 -10.45 -7.81 -9.48
CA LYS A 50 -9.35 -8.42 -10.23
C LYS A 50 -8.24 -7.38 -10.42
N TRP A 51 -7.13 -7.59 -9.71
CA TRP A 51 -5.85 -6.89 -9.87
C TRP A 51 -5.86 -5.38 -9.53
N TYR A 52 -7.02 -4.82 -9.18
CA TYR A 52 -7.17 -3.41 -8.84
C TYR A 52 -6.45 -3.03 -7.54
N ALA A 53 -6.49 -3.89 -6.53
CA ALA A 53 -5.85 -3.66 -5.24
C ALA A 53 -5.52 -5.00 -4.59
N HIS A 54 -4.31 -5.13 -4.06
CA HIS A 54 -3.81 -6.34 -3.39
C HIS A 54 -3.82 -6.20 -1.86
N MET A 55 -4.66 -5.31 -1.34
CA MET A 55 -4.77 -4.97 0.08
C MET A 55 -6.18 -5.34 0.60
N SER A 56 -6.29 -6.54 1.16
CA SER A 56 -7.57 -7.10 1.64
C SER A 56 -7.81 -6.95 3.14
N ALA A 57 -6.77 -6.68 3.92
CA ALA A 57 -6.83 -6.49 5.36
C ALA A 57 -5.85 -5.36 5.76
N PRO A 58 -6.21 -4.09 5.52
CA PRO A 58 -5.33 -2.95 5.80
C PRO A 58 -4.95 -2.84 7.28
N GLU A 59 -5.80 -3.32 8.19
CA GLU A 59 -5.51 -3.38 9.61
C GLU A 59 -4.32 -4.27 9.96
N VAL A 60 -4.04 -5.30 9.16
CA VAL A 60 -2.85 -6.15 9.32
C VAL A 60 -1.62 -5.47 8.72
N PHE A 61 -1.80 -4.75 7.62
CA PHE A 61 -0.70 -4.01 6.97
C PHE A 61 -0.23 -2.80 7.81
N LEU A 62 -1.14 -2.14 8.53
CA LEU A 62 -0.87 -0.92 9.31
C LEU A 62 -0.39 -1.17 10.74
N THR A 63 -0.27 -2.43 11.18
CA THR A 63 0.19 -2.82 12.53
C THR A 63 1.57 -3.45 12.51
#